data_AF-A0AAD7THV3-F1
#
_entry.id   AF-A0AAD7THV3-F1
#
_cell.length_a   1.000
_cell.length_b   1.000
_cell.length_c   1.000
_cell.angle_alpha   90.00
_cell.angle_beta   90.00
_cell.angle_gamma   90.00
#
_symmetry.space_group_name_H-M   'P 1'
#
loop_
_entity.id
_entity.type
_entity.pdbx_description
1 polymer ?
#
loop_
_entity_poly.entity_id
_entity_poly.type
_entity_poly.pdbx_seq_one_letter_code
_entity_poly.pdbx_strand_id
1 'polypeptide(L)'
;MKIPSVPGLPPPGHNNAPPSFSDLVTLQSFNIVSADDSIFIEANATAINPIPWHLEFSSPPLPFVIALPSPSNSSPEVPSVPIASVRSHPFALTHPNISLTVSGAVLPLEQSASRALSNFMGKYVSGHEADIQITTPLVPGMVINTTFPAPNPKPEILRNVSITNMKITPTGTTMVASGTVHALVVLPRGINVGVNASRVFPDVLVYDGPVSMPGSNDSDSDVTPHNPPPEQPLPDPLPPRAFAHIRPEDWLPALSEKVDGPEDAGSAVAVSAHIDDVPLQVLPGREREFSNFVSKVIFGTQGALAGVQGVAAVAVRVNGLPFANGHDGEMELTGLPFEGSVRIGKKSMWPLPMD
;
A
#
# COMPACT_ATOMS: atom_id res chain seq x y z
N MET A 1 -37.57 -10.97 30.72
CA MET A 1 -36.22 -11.09 31.34
C MET A 1 -35.49 -9.78 31.09
N LYS A 2 -34.97 -9.12 32.14
CA LYS A 2 -34.13 -7.92 32.00
C LYS A 2 -32.69 -8.38 31.87
N ILE A 3 -32.08 -8.17 30.71
CA ILE A 3 -30.66 -8.50 30.50
C ILE A 3 -29.83 -7.55 31.38
N PRO A 4 -28.93 -8.07 32.24
CA PRO A 4 -28.09 -7.22 33.08
C PRO A 4 -27.14 -6.38 32.21
N SER A 5 -26.90 -5.13 32.62
CA SER A 5 -25.90 -4.27 31.99
C SER A 5 -24.50 -4.80 32.27
N VAL A 6 -23.72 -5.01 31.21
CA VAL A 6 -22.31 -5.43 31.31
C VAL A 6 -21.43 -4.17 31.31
N PRO A 7 -20.48 -4.02 32.24
CA PRO A 7 -19.55 -2.89 32.26
C PRO A 7 -18.84 -2.73 30.91
N GLY A 8 -18.78 -1.50 30.39
CA GLY A 8 -18.10 -1.18 29.12
C GLY A 8 -18.89 -1.51 27.84
N LEU A 9 -20.00 -2.25 27.93
CA LEU A 9 -20.89 -2.48 26.78
C LEU A 9 -22.10 -1.53 26.81
N PRO A 10 -22.65 -1.15 25.64
CA PRO A 10 -23.87 -0.34 25.59
C PRO A 10 -25.04 -1.07 26.29
N PRO A 11 -25.93 -0.34 26.99
CA PRO A 11 -27.03 -0.95 27.73
C PRO A 11 -27.96 -1.74 26.79
N PRO A 12 -28.37 -2.96 27.17
CA PRO A 12 -29.22 -3.80 26.33
C PRO A 12 -30.64 -3.22 26.19
N GLY A 13 -31.13 -3.17 24.95
CA GLY A 13 -32.45 -2.64 24.59
C GLY A 13 -32.42 -1.14 24.30
N HIS A 14 -33.20 -0.72 23.29
CA HIS A 14 -33.24 0.57 22.56
C HIS A 14 -32.39 0.58 21.28
N ASN A 15 -32.87 -0.03 20.18
CA ASN A 15 -32.42 0.14 18.77
C ASN A 15 -30.89 0.18 18.48
N ASN A 16 -30.04 -0.14 19.43
CA ASN A 16 -28.60 -0.12 19.31
C ASN A 16 -28.18 -1.53 18.93
N ALA A 17 -27.61 -1.68 17.73
CA ALA A 17 -26.97 -2.92 17.33
C ALA A 17 -25.88 -3.29 18.36
N PRO A 18 -25.67 -4.59 18.64
CA PRO A 18 -24.53 -5.01 19.45
C PRO A 18 -23.22 -4.51 18.80
N PRO A 19 -22.23 -4.05 19.59
CA PRO A 19 -20.95 -3.63 19.05
C PRO A 19 -20.28 -4.80 18.32
N SER A 20 -19.60 -4.51 17.22
CA SER A 20 -18.77 -5.48 16.51
C SER A 20 -17.52 -5.83 17.34
N PHE A 21 -16.82 -6.91 17.00
CA PHE A 21 -15.59 -7.25 17.70
C PHE A 21 -14.52 -6.16 17.56
N SER A 22 -14.44 -5.50 16.40
CA SER A 22 -13.54 -4.36 16.15
C SER A 22 -13.80 -3.19 17.12
N ASP A 23 -15.05 -2.97 17.54
CA ASP A 23 -15.39 -1.90 18.49
C ASP A 23 -14.93 -2.19 19.92
N LEU A 24 -14.63 -3.47 20.21
CA LEU A 24 -14.25 -3.94 21.54
C LEU A 24 -12.74 -4.04 21.73
N VAL A 25 -11.97 -4.02 20.64
CA VAL A 25 -10.52 -4.22 20.65
C VAL A 25 -9.84 -3.05 19.94
N THR A 26 -8.89 -2.43 20.62
CA THR A 26 -8.10 -1.31 20.10
C THR A 26 -6.65 -1.73 19.98
N LEU A 27 -6.11 -1.70 18.76
CA LEU A 27 -4.67 -1.85 18.51
C LEU A 27 -3.95 -0.56 18.93
N GLN A 28 -3.04 -0.65 19.89
CA GLN A 28 -2.31 0.52 20.41
C GLN A 28 -1.00 0.76 19.67
N SER A 29 -0.26 -0.32 19.41
CA SER A 29 1.01 -0.27 18.70
C SER A 29 1.32 -1.63 18.11
N PHE A 30 2.10 -1.65 17.03
CA PHE A 30 2.65 -2.86 16.46
C PHE A 30 4.04 -2.59 15.90
N ASN A 31 4.81 -3.67 15.79
CA ASN A 31 6.13 -3.69 15.20
C ASN A 31 6.26 -4.97 14.37
N ILE A 32 6.60 -4.81 13.11
CA ILE A 32 6.82 -5.86 12.14
C ILE A 32 8.27 -5.77 11.72
N VAL A 33 9.04 -6.82 11.97
CA VAL A 33 10.49 -6.83 11.72
C VAL A 33 10.84 -8.02 10.86
N SER A 34 11.68 -7.80 9.85
CA SER A 34 12.29 -8.88 9.07
C SER A 34 13.61 -9.31 9.73
N ALA A 35 13.72 -10.59 10.09
CA ALA A 35 14.94 -11.20 10.62
C ALA A 35 14.99 -12.68 10.22
N ASP A 36 16.19 -13.20 9.94
CA ASP A 36 16.42 -14.63 9.63
C ASP A 36 15.47 -15.20 8.56
N ASP A 37 15.28 -14.47 7.47
CA ASP A 37 14.35 -14.81 6.37
C ASP A 37 12.90 -15.06 6.82
N SER A 38 12.50 -14.49 7.94
CA SER A 38 11.14 -14.52 8.48
C SER A 38 10.67 -13.12 8.86
N ILE A 39 9.36 -12.93 8.91
CA ILE A 39 8.75 -11.71 9.43
C ILE A 39 8.13 -12.00 10.80
N PHE A 40 8.60 -11.26 11.79
CA PHE A 40 8.11 -11.30 13.16
C PHE A 40 7.13 -10.15 13.41
N ILE A 41 6.11 -10.44 14.19
CA ILE A 41 5.05 -9.50 14.55
C ILE A 41 5.05 -9.38 16.07
N GLU A 42 5.07 -8.15 16.55
CA GLU A 42 4.83 -7.80 17.94
C GLU A 42 3.75 -6.72 17.98
N ALA A 43 2.77 -6.83 18.87
CA ALA A 43 1.75 -5.81 19.00
C ALA A 43 1.21 -5.71 20.43
N ASN A 44 0.75 -4.51 20.77
CA ASN A 44 0.01 -4.23 21.98
C ASN A 44 -1.40 -3.79 21.61
N ALA A 45 -2.38 -4.44 22.22
CA ALA A 45 -3.79 -4.13 22.05
C ALA A 45 -4.47 -4.03 23.41
N THR A 46 -5.59 -3.32 23.46
CA THR A 46 -6.48 -3.31 24.62
C THR A 46 -7.86 -3.77 24.22
N ALA A 47 -8.53 -4.51 25.09
CA ALA A 47 -9.91 -4.93 24.89
C ALA A 47 -10.77 -4.50 26.07
N ILE A 48 -12.05 -4.21 25.83
CA ILE A 48 -13.00 -3.96 26.92
C ILE A 48 -13.07 -5.20 27.81
N ASN A 49 -13.02 -5.03 29.14
CA ASN A 49 -13.16 -6.13 30.08
C ASN A 49 -14.62 -6.27 30.54
N PRO A 50 -15.39 -7.26 30.02
CA PRO A 50 -16.77 -7.46 30.45
C PRO A 50 -16.88 -8.18 31.80
N ILE A 51 -15.76 -8.68 32.35
CA ILE A 51 -15.76 -9.50 33.57
C ILE A 51 -15.94 -8.60 34.80
N PRO A 52 -16.73 -9.01 35.81
CA PRO A 52 -16.88 -8.23 37.04
C PRO A 52 -15.57 -8.00 37.80
N TRP A 53 -15.45 -6.86 38.48
CA TRP A 53 -14.27 -6.43 39.25
C TRP A 53 -13.86 -7.35 40.41
N HIS A 54 -14.74 -8.27 40.83
CA HIS A 54 -14.49 -9.21 41.92
C HIS A 54 -13.89 -10.54 41.45
N LEU A 55 -13.74 -10.76 40.13
CA LEU A 55 -13.20 -11.98 39.58
C LEU A 55 -11.76 -11.73 39.10
N GLU A 56 -10.81 -12.29 39.82
CA GLU A 56 -9.41 -12.32 39.40
C GLU A 56 -9.19 -13.50 38.47
N PHE A 57 -8.70 -13.22 37.27
CA PHE A 57 -8.31 -14.24 36.29
C PHE A 57 -6.99 -13.86 35.66
N SER A 58 -6.14 -14.87 35.51
CA SER A 58 -4.91 -14.79 34.73
C SER A 58 -4.99 -15.81 33.60
N SER A 59 -4.78 -15.36 32.39
CA SER A 59 -4.70 -16.23 31.22
C SER A 59 -3.28 -16.76 31.04
N PRO A 60 -3.09 -18.05 30.70
CA PRO A 60 -1.85 -18.50 30.08
C PRO A 60 -1.70 -17.89 28.68
N PRO A 61 -0.54 -18.07 28.02
CA PRO A 61 -0.38 -17.71 26.61
C PRO A 61 -1.45 -18.38 25.74
N LEU A 62 -2.14 -17.61 24.90
CA LEU A 62 -3.19 -18.10 24.02
C LEU A 62 -2.73 -18.09 22.57
N PRO A 63 -2.71 -19.23 21.86
CA PRO A 63 -2.39 -19.28 20.43
C PRO A 63 -3.60 -18.94 19.57
N PHE A 64 -3.36 -18.22 18.48
CA PHE A 64 -4.35 -17.94 17.45
C PHE A 64 -3.68 -17.78 16.08
N VAL A 65 -4.46 -17.96 15.02
CA VAL A 65 -4.03 -17.82 13.63
C VAL A 65 -4.84 -16.71 13.00
N ILE A 66 -4.13 -15.81 12.31
CA ILE A 66 -4.72 -14.74 11.51
C ILE A 66 -4.80 -15.21 10.06
N ALA A 67 -5.97 -15.09 9.47
CA ALA A 67 -6.22 -15.40 8.08
C ALA A 67 -6.86 -14.22 7.33
N LEU A 68 -6.57 -14.10 6.04
CA LEU A 68 -7.17 -13.10 5.16
C LEU A 68 -8.28 -13.74 4.33
N PRO A 69 -9.41 -13.04 4.08
CA PRO A 69 -10.41 -13.53 3.14
C PRO A 69 -9.84 -13.52 1.72
N SER A 70 -9.97 -14.64 1.01
CA SER A 70 -9.62 -14.71 -0.41
C SER A 70 -10.76 -14.18 -1.27
N PRO A 71 -10.50 -13.28 -2.23
CA PRO A 71 -11.49 -12.87 -3.21
C PRO A 71 -11.74 -14.03 -4.18
N SER A 72 -12.76 -14.85 -3.94
CA SER A 72 -13.21 -15.88 -4.90
C SER A 72 -14.71 -15.79 -5.14
N ASN A 73 -15.11 -15.62 -6.40
CA ASN A 73 -16.49 -15.36 -6.83
C ASN A 73 -17.42 -16.60 -6.91
N SER A 74 -17.13 -17.73 -6.25
CA SER A 74 -17.93 -18.94 -6.48
C SER A 74 -17.91 -20.00 -5.35
N SER A 75 -18.14 -19.63 -4.10
CA SER A 75 -18.58 -20.58 -3.05
C SER A 75 -19.21 -19.84 -1.86
N PRO A 76 -20.23 -20.42 -1.17
CA PRO A 76 -20.80 -19.83 0.06
C PRO A 76 -19.87 -19.89 1.29
N GLU A 77 -18.76 -20.62 1.22
CA GLU A 77 -17.66 -20.55 2.19
C GLU A 77 -16.55 -19.68 1.60
N VAL A 78 -16.30 -18.51 2.20
CA VAL A 78 -15.19 -17.64 1.79
C VAL A 78 -13.88 -18.35 2.13
N PRO A 79 -13.08 -18.81 1.16
CA PRO A 79 -11.81 -19.44 1.48
C PRO A 79 -10.92 -18.40 2.17
N SER A 80 -10.45 -18.70 3.38
CA SER A 80 -9.52 -17.84 4.10
C SER A 80 -8.12 -18.42 4.04
N VAL A 81 -7.14 -17.53 3.90
CA VAL A 81 -5.74 -17.90 3.74
C VAL A 81 -4.99 -17.56 5.03
N PRO A 82 -4.45 -18.55 5.77
CA PRO A 82 -3.70 -18.29 6.98
C PRO A 82 -2.40 -17.56 6.65
N ILE A 83 -2.17 -16.41 7.29
CA ILE A 83 -1.01 -15.56 7.02
C ILE A 83 -0.06 -15.45 8.21
N ALA A 84 -0.54 -15.61 9.44
CA ALA A 84 0.30 -15.45 10.62
C ALA A 84 -0.14 -16.37 11.75
N SER A 85 0.86 -16.89 12.48
CA SER A 85 0.66 -17.58 13.75
C SER A 85 1.12 -16.67 14.87
N VAL A 86 0.21 -16.39 15.80
CA VAL A 86 0.39 -15.41 16.86
C VAL A 86 0.00 -16.03 18.19
N ARG A 87 0.66 -15.58 19.25
CA ARG A 87 0.35 -15.93 20.63
C ARG A 87 0.23 -14.68 21.47
N SER A 88 -0.73 -14.64 22.38
CA SER A 88 -0.70 -13.67 23.47
C SER A 88 0.35 -14.07 24.50
N HIS A 89 0.94 -13.09 25.15
CA HIS A 89 1.65 -13.30 26.40
C HIS A 89 0.66 -13.62 27.52
N PRO A 90 1.11 -14.19 28.65
CA PRO A 90 0.27 -14.28 29.84
C PRO A 90 -0.22 -12.87 30.23
N PHE A 91 -1.51 -12.75 30.54
CA PHE A 91 -2.10 -11.48 30.96
C PHE A 91 -3.11 -11.72 32.09
N ALA A 92 -3.27 -10.71 32.94
CA ALA A 92 -4.31 -10.67 33.96
C ALA A 92 -5.46 -9.79 33.49
N LEU A 93 -6.67 -10.09 33.95
CA LEU A 93 -7.80 -9.19 33.73
C LEU A 93 -7.59 -7.89 34.49
N THR A 94 -7.58 -6.79 33.75
CA THR A 94 -7.53 -5.43 34.29
C THR A 94 -8.82 -4.70 33.97
N HIS A 95 -9.19 -3.70 34.77
CA HIS A 95 -10.40 -2.90 34.57
C HIS A 95 -10.04 -1.44 34.29
N PRO A 96 -10.78 -0.74 33.42
CA PRO A 96 -11.93 -1.23 32.64
C PRO A 96 -11.53 -2.06 31.40
N ASN A 97 -10.26 -2.04 31.02
CA ASN A 97 -9.75 -2.69 29.80
C ASN A 97 -8.68 -3.73 30.14
N ILE A 98 -8.67 -4.82 29.38
CA ILE A 98 -7.62 -5.83 29.36
C ILE A 98 -6.49 -5.33 28.46
N SER A 99 -5.24 -5.40 28.92
CA SER A 99 -4.07 -5.15 28.06
C SER A 99 -3.52 -6.48 27.54
N LEU A 100 -3.33 -6.57 26.22
CA LEU A 100 -2.85 -7.75 25.53
C LEU A 100 -1.55 -7.42 24.78
N THR A 101 -0.47 -8.12 25.12
CA THR A 101 0.76 -8.12 24.32
C THR A 101 0.81 -9.40 23.53
N VAL A 102 1.01 -9.30 22.23
CA VAL A 102 1.01 -10.44 21.30
C VAL A 102 2.32 -10.50 20.53
N SER A 103 2.78 -11.71 20.26
CA SER A 103 3.96 -11.97 19.43
C SER A 103 3.69 -13.11 18.47
N GLY A 104 4.25 -13.06 17.27
CA GLY A 104 4.02 -14.07 16.26
C GLY A 104 4.97 -13.97 15.09
N ALA A 105 4.73 -14.82 14.10
CA ALA A 105 5.46 -14.81 12.84
C ALA A 105 4.50 -15.03 11.67
N VAL A 106 4.88 -14.48 10.52
CA VAL A 106 4.24 -14.75 9.25
C VAL A 106 4.48 -16.21 8.87
N LEU A 107 3.42 -16.90 8.48
CA LEU A 107 3.48 -18.29 8.05
C LEU A 107 4.04 -18.40 6.63
N PRO A 108 4.66 -19.53 6.25
CA PRO A 108 4.95 -19.85 4.85
C PRO A 108 3.72 -19.67 3.98
N LEU A 109 3.79 -18.71 3.06
CA LEU A 109 2.69 -18.31 2.20
C LEU A 109 2.67 -19.18 0.95
N GLU A 110 1.51 -19.77 0.66
CA GLU A 110 1.25 -20.38 -0.64
C GLU A 110 1.07 -19.31 -1.72
N GLN A 111 1.25 -19.66 -3.00
CA GLN A 111 1.12 -18.71 -4.11
C GLN A 111 -0.28 -18.08 -4.20
N SER A 112 -1.31 -18.78 -3.72
CA SER A 112 -2.69 -18.31 -3.58
C SER A 112 -2.84 -17.18 -2.56
N ALA A 113 -1.94 -17.08 -1.58
CA ALA A 113 -1.97 -16.06 -0.53
C ALA A 113 -1.59 -14.66 -1.04
N SER A 114 -0.86 -14.59 -2.16
CA SER A 114 -0.37 -13.33 -2.73
C SER A 114 -1.50 -12.35 -3.00
N ARG A 115 -2.63 -12.81 -3.57
CA ARG A 115 -3.79 -11.94 -3.86
C ARG A 115 -4.45 -11.40 -2.60
N ALA A 116 -4.67 -12.26 -1.60
CA ALA A 116 -5.28 -11.86 -0.34
C ALA A 116 -4.39 -10.84 0.38
N LEU A 117 -3.07 -11.07 0.38
CA LEU A 117 -2.09 -10.16 0.98
C LEU A 117 -1.96 -8.83 0.22
N SER A 118 -1.91 -8.86 -1.13
CA SER A 118 -1.88 -7.65 -1.95
C SER A 118 -3.14 -6.81 -1.73
N ASN A 119 -4.32 -7.43 -1.64
CA ASN A 119 -5.57 -6.72 -1.33
C ASN A 119 -5.52 -6.09 0.08
N PHE A 120 -5.09 -6.86 1.08
CA PHE A 120 -4.91 -6.36 2.44
C PHE A 120 -3.94 -5.16 2.48
N MET A 121 -2.80 -5.24 1.80
CA MET A 121 -1.83 -4.15 1.73
C MET A 121 -2.33 -2.96 0.94
N GLY A 122 -3.04 -3.17 -0.17
CA GLY A 122 -3.70 -2.11 -0.93
C GLY A 122 -4.71 -1.32 -0.08
N LYS A 123 -5.56 -2.02 0.67
CA LYS A 123 -6.49 -1.38 1.63
C LYS A 123 -5.76 -0.60 2.71
N TYR A 124 -4.73 -1.18 3.31
CA TYR A 124 -3.95 -0.51 4.36
C TYR A 124 -3.26 0.75 3.82
N VAL A 125 -2.56 0.67 2.70
CA VAL A 125 -1.86 1.81 2.07
C VAL A 125 -2.84 2.89 1.59
N SER A 126 -4.03 2.51 1.16
CA SER A 126 -5.06 3.48 0.75
C SER A 126 -5.75 4.19 1.92
N GLY A 127 -5.52 3.75 3.16
CA GLY A 127 -6.14 4.32 4.37
C GLY A 127 -7.50 3.71 4.69
N HIS A 128 -7.75 2.47 4.26
CA HIS A 128 -8.99 1.74 4.51
C HIS A 128 -8.78 0.59 5.49
N GLU A 129 -9.86 0.21 6.19
CA GLU A 129 -9.88 -0.98 7.04
C GLU A 129 -9.84 -2.25 6.18
N ALA A 130 -9.20 -3.30 6.67
CA ALA A 130 -9.07 -4.56 5.96
C ALA A 130 -9.63 -5.73 6.77
N ASP A 131 -10.48 -6.54 6.17
CA ASP A 131 -11.09 -7.69 6.84
C ASP A 131 -10.06 -8.77 7.18
N ILE A 132 -10.14 -9.29 8.38
CA ILE A 132 -9.31 -10.40 8.87
C ILE A 132 -10.18 -11.43 9.62
N GLN A 133 -9.68 -12.66 9.67
CA GLN A 133 -10.29 -13.73 10.46
C GLN A 133 -9.30 -14.22 11.51
N ILE A 134 -9.77 -14.39 12.74
CA ILE A 134 -9.00 -14.90 13.86
C ILE A 134 -9.58 -16.26 14.26
N THR A 135 -8.72 -17.28 14.29
CA THR A 135 -9.08 -18.63 14.73
C THR A 135 -8.15 -19.08 15.85
N THR A 136 -8.59 -20.01 16.70
CA THR A 136 -7.75 -20.59 17.76
C THR A 136 -7.89 -22.11 17.79
N PRO A 137 -6.79 -22.85 18.00
CA PRO A 137 -6.87 -24.30 18.20
C PRO A 137 -7.51 -24.68 19.54
N LEU A 138 -7.64 -23.75 20.49
CA LEU A 138 -8.17 -24.03 21.82
C LEU A 138 -9.69 -24.26 21.83
N VAL A 139 -10.40 -23.70 20.85
CA VAL A 139 -11.86 -23.80 20.72
C VAL A 139 -12.19 -24.15 19.27
N PRO A 140 -12.31 -25.45 18.95
CA PRO A 140 -12.60 -25.90 17.60
C PRO A 140 -13.87 -25.25 17.03
N GLY A 141 -13.78 -24.74 15.79
CA GLY A 141 -14.89 -24.08 15.10
C GLY A 141 -15.12 -22.62 15.49
N MET A 142 -14.35 -22.05 16.42
CA MET A 142 -14.43 -20.62 16.74
C MET A 142 -13.70 -19.80 15.67
N VAL A 143 -14.47 -19.00 14.93
CA VAL A 143 -13.98 -18.04 13.93
C VAL A 143 -14.48 -16.66 14.32
N ILE A 144 -13.57 -15.72 14.50
CA ILE A 144 -13.88 -14.33 14.78
C ILE A 144 -13.58 -13.52 13.52
N ASN A 145 -14.61 -12.96 12.91
CA ASN A 145 -14.48 -12.02 11.81
C ASN A 145 -14.35 -10.60 12.40
N THR A 146 -13.31 -9.88 11.98
CA THR A 146 -13.03 -8.53 12.47
C THR A 146 -12.27 -7.74 11.41
N THR A 147 -12.07 -6.44 11.64
CA THR A 147 -11.26 -5.59 10.76
C THR A 147 -9.91 -5.26 11.38
N PHE A 148 -8.90 -5.13 10.53
CA PHE A 148 -7.62 -4.51 10.85
C PHE A 148 -7.76 -2.99 10.62
N PRO A 149 -7.36 -2.16 11.60
CA PRO A 149 -7.64 -0.74 11.56
C PRO A 149 -6.89 -0.04 10.43
N ALA A 150 -7.55 0.93 9.80
CA ALA A 150 -6.93 1.83 8.85
C ALA A 150 -5.83 2.68 9.53
N PRO A 151 -4.71 2.94 8.86
CA PRO A 151 -3.73 3.89 9.35
C PRO A 151 -4.31 5.30 9.32
N ASN A 152 -4.14 6.04 10.42
CA ASN A 152 -4.56 7.43 10.54
C ASN A 152 -3.39 8.28 11.08
N PRO A 153 -2.83 9.21 10.30
CA PRO A 153 -3.24 9.60 8.93
C PRO A 153 -2.91 8.55 7.87
N LYS A 154 -3.51 8.69 6.67
CA LYS A 154 -3.21 7.86 5.50
C LYS A 154 -1.70 7.89 5.23
N PRO A 155 -1.04 6.73 5.01
CA PRO A 155 0.39 6.67 4.84
C PRO A 155 0.81 7.20 3.46
N GLU A 156 1.76 8.12 3.47
CA GLU A 156 2.45 8.56 2.27
C GLU A 156 3.62 7.60 1.99
N ILE A 157 3.33 6.52 1.26
CA ILE A 157 4.32 5.48 0.92
C ILE A 157 5.34 5.99 -0.10
N LEU A 158 4.89 6.71 -1.12
CA LEU A 158 5.77 7.30 -2.13
C LEU A 158 5.99 8.78 -1.80
N ARG A 159 7.25 9.14 -1.55
CA ARG A 159 7.69 10.50 -1.23
C ARG A 159 8.78 10.96 -2.20
N ASN A 160 8.98 12.27 -2.26
CA ASN A 160 10.07 12.91 -3.02
C ASN A 160 10.22 12.40 -4.46
N VAL A 161 9.08 12.20 -5.14
CA VAL A 161 9.07 11.74 -6.52
C VAL A 161 9.63 12.84 -7.42
N SER A 162 10.69 12.52 -8.15
CA SER A 162 11.31 13.43 -9.10
C SER A 162 11.69 12.70 -10.38
N ILE A 163 11.71 13.43 -11.49
CA ILE A 163 12.14 12.88 -12.77
C ILE A 163 13.32 13.72 -13.26
N THR A 164 14.42 13.03 -13.57
CA THR A 164 15.65 13.64 -14.07
C THR A 164 15.89 13.23 -15.51
N ASN A 165 16.64 14.06 -16.25
CA ASN A 165 17.01 13.80 -17.64
C ASN A 165 15.81 13.54 -18.57
N MET A 166 14.66 14.13 -18.29
CA MET A 166 13.47 13.96 -19.11
C MET A 166 13.67 14.55 -20.51
N LYS A 167 13.42 13.73 -21.52
CA LYS A 167 13.51 14.05 -22.94
C LYS A 167 12.24 13.59 -23.62
N ILE A 168 11.75 14.40 -24.56
CA ILE A 168 10.66 14.02 -25.44
C ILE A 168 11.20 14.07 -26.86
N THR A 169 11.10 12.97 -27.59
CA THR A 169 11.57 12.86 -28.97
C THR A 169 10.47 12.39 -29.91
N PRO A 170 10.42 12.94 -31.13
CA PRO A 170 9.58 12.38 -32.19
C PRO A 170 10.22 11.09 -32.72
N THR A 171 9.43 10.02 -32.77
CA THR A 171 9.79 8.74 -33.38
C THR A 171 8.70 8.38 -34.40
N GLY A 172 8.96 8.63 -35.67
CA GLY A 172 7.98 8.45 -36.75
C GLY A 172 6.81 9.42 -36.62
N THR A 173 5.59 8.89 -36.45
CA THR A 173 4.36 9.66 -36.22
C THR A 173 4.00 9.81 -34.73
N THR A 174 4.78 9.20 -33.84
CA THR A 174 4.52 9.17 -32.40
C THR A 174 5.59 9.96 -31.64
N MET A 175 5.25 10.38 -30.43
CA MET A 175 6.19 10.98 -29.50
C MET A 175 6.56 9.97 -28.44
N VAL A 176 7.83 9.93 -28.06
CA VAL A 176 8.32 9.08 -26.98
C VAL A 176 8.96 9.93 -25.89
N ALA A 177 8.85 9.46 -24.66
CA ALA A 177 9.44 10.07 -23.48
C ALA A 177 10.54 9.16 -22.93
N SER A 178 11.67 9.76 -22.55
CA SER A 178 12.75 9.06 -21.85
C SER A 178 13.21 9.86 -20.66
N GLY A 179 13.62 9.21 -19.58
CA GLY A 179 14.05 9.88 -18.36
C GLY A 179 14.34 8.90 -17.23
N THR A 180 14.79 9.40 -16.09
CA THR A 180 15.00 8.57 -14.90
C THR A 180 14.10 9.07 -13.78
N VAL A 181 13.19 8.21 -13.34
CA VAL A 181 12.32 8.46 -12.19
C VAL A 181 13.05 8.06 -10.92
N HIS A 182 12.98 8.93 -9.92
CA HIS A 182 13.47 8.69 -8.56
C HIS A 182 12.31 8.86 -7.60
N ALA A 183 12.16 7.93 -6.68
CA ALA A 183 11.15 7.99 -5.63
C ALA A 183 11.75 7.47 -4.32
N LEU A 184 11.31 8.04 -3.20
CA LEU A 184 11.60 7.52 -1.88
C LEU A 184 10.39 6.72 -1.40
N VAL A 185 10.54 5.40 -1.27
CA VAL A 185 9.54 4.54 -0.67
C VAL A 185 9.75 4.54 0.84
N VAL A 186 8.74 4.94 1.60
CA VAL A 186 8.77 5.02 3.06
C VAL A 186 7.65 4.17 3.63
N LEU A 187 7.99 3.13 4.38
CA LEU A 187 6.98 2.30 5.02
C LEU A 187 6.39 3.00 6.25
N PRO A 188 5.13 2.67 6.61
CA PRO A 188 4.49 3.20 7.80
C PRO A 188 5.26 2.83 9.07
N ARG A 189 5.10 3.66 10.11
CA ARG A 189 5.70 3.42 11.42
C ARG A 189 5.33 2.02 11.93
N GLY A 190 6.32 1.33 12.50
CA GLY A 190 6.15 -0.04 12.99
C GLY A 190 6.32 -1.09 11.90
N ILE A 191 6.58 -0.74 10.63
CA ILE A 191 6.91 -1.69 9.58
C ILE A 191 8.38 -1.55 9.19
N ASN A 192 9.20 -2.45 9.74
CA ASN A 192 10.65 -2.48 9.64
C ASN A 192 11.11 -3.72 8.85
N VAL A 193 10.71 -3.77 7.58
CA VAL A 193 11.04 -4.89 6.68
C VAL A 193 11.90 -4.41 5.53
N GLY A 194 12.83 -5.25 5.09
CA GLY A 194 13.61 -4.99 3.88
C GLY A 194 12.70 -5.07 2.66
N VAL A 195 12.69 -4.02 1.84
CA VAL A 195 11.88 -3.94 0.63
C VAL A 195 12.80 -3.72 -0.56
N ASN A 196 12.55 -4.44 -1.64
CA ASN A 196 13.26 -4.29 -2.90
C ASN A 196 12.25 -4.23 -4.06
N ALA A 197 12.04 -3.04 -4.59
CA ALA A 197 11.26 -2.85 -5.81
C ALA A 197 12.12 -3.26 -7.02
N SER A 198 11.68 -4.31 -7.73
CA SER A 198 12.38 -4.85 -8.89
C SER A 198 11.86 -4.30 -10.20
N ARG A 199 10.56 -3.97 -10.26
CA ARG A 199 9.93 -3.39 -11.45
C ARG A 199 8.85 -2.37 -11.08
N VAL A 200 8.64 -1.40 -11.96
CA VAL A 200 7.58 -0.38 -11.84
C VAL A 200 6.76 -0.30 -13.12
N PHE A 201 5.48 -0.01 -12.99
CA PHE A 201 4.56 0.21 -14.09
C PHE A 201 3.75 1.49 -13.84
N PRO A 202 4.24 2.65 -14.31
CA PRO A 202 3.52 3.91 -14.19
C PRO A 202 2.38 4.02 -15.21
N ASP A 203 1.24 4.52 -14.77
CA ASP A 203 0.06 4.86 -15.58
C ASP A 203 -0.37 6.30 -15.24
N VAL A 204 0.12 7.27 -16.02
CA VAL A 204 0.12 8.68 -15.60
C VAL A 204 -0.29 9.66 -16.70
N LEU A 205 -1.06 10.66 -16.31
CA LEU A 205 -1.40 11.82 -17.13
C LEU A 205 -0.32 12.90 -17.01
N VAL A 206 -0.06 13.58 -18.12
CA VAL A 206 0.92 14.68 -18.22
C VAL A 206 0.19 16.00 -18.41
N TYR A 207 0.56 16.99 -17.60
CA TYR A 207 -0.04 18.31 -17.51
C TYR A 207 0.92 19.40 -17.99
N ASP A 208 0.39 20.41 -18.67
CA ASP A 208 1.13 21.62 -19.01
C ASP A 208 1.22 22.54 -17.77
N GLY A 209 2.25 22.35 -16.97
CA GLY A 209 2.56 22.99 -15.68
C GLY A 209 2.18 22.12 -14.46
N PRO A 210 2.22 22.67 -13.22
CA PRO A 210 2.08 21.85 -12.02
C PRO A 210 0.68 21.25 -11.89
N VAL A 211 0.61 20.08 -11.27
CA VAL A 211 -0.63 19.43 -10.84
C VAL A 211 -1.24 20.29 -9.72
N SER A 212 -2.55 20.52 -9.75
CA SER A 212 -3.23 21.40 -8.78
C SER A 212 -4.51 20.77 -8.21
N MET A 213 -4.70 19.46 -8.37
CA MET A 213 -5.91 18.77 -7.93
C MET A 213 -5.56 17.70 -6.89
N PRO A 214 -6.22 17.67 -5.72
CA PRO A 214 -6.08 16.58 -4.77
C PRO A 214 -6.60 15.28 -5.44
N GLY A 215 -5.72 14.30 -5.57
CA GLY A 215 -6.03 13.02 -6.21
C GLY A 215 -7.04 12.21 -5.40
N SER A 216 -8.24 12.01 -5.94
CA SER A 216 -9.18 10.99 -5.49
C SER A 216 -9.29 9.94 -6.59
N ASN A 217 -8.55 8.84 -6.49
CA ASN A 217 -8.75 7.65 -7.32
C ASN A 217 -8.80 6.43 -6.39
N ASP A 218 -10.01 6.09 -5.96
CA ASP A 218 -10.34 4.77 -5.44
C ASP A 218 -10.73 3.88 -6.64
N SER A 219 -9.75 3.23 -7.25
CA SER A 219 -10.00 2.20 -8.27
C SER A 219 -9.40 0.87 -7.81
N ASP A 220 -10.23 0.08 -7.11
CA ASP A 220 -10.02 -1.34 -6.82
C ASP A 220 -9.87 -2.08 -8.16
N SER A 221 -8.63 -2.39 -8.54
CA SER A 221 -8.33 -3.17 -9.74
C SER A 221 -7.85 -4.56 -9.31
N ASP A 222 -8.68 -5.57 -9.58
CA ASP A 222 -8.35 -6.98 -9.42
C ASP A 222 -7.45 -7.40 -10.60
N VAL A 223 -6.20 -7.82 -10.33
CA VAL A 223 -5.23 -8.19 -11.39
C VAL A 223 -4.65 -9.58 -11.14
N THR A 224 -4.64 -10.37 -12.22
CA THR A 224 -3.97 -11.66 -12.34
C THR A 224 -2.46 -11.49 -12.48
N PRO A 225 -1.61 -12.28 -11.78
CA PRO A 225 -0.16 -12.15 -11.88
C PRO A 225 0.36 -12.46 -13.28
N HIS A 226 1.37 -11.69 -13.73
CA HIS A 226 2.18 -11.82 -14.95
C HIS A 226 1.80 -11.02 -16.21
N ASN A 227 0.81 -10.13 -16.16
CA ASN A 227 0.57 -9.15 -17.24
C ASN A 227 0.63 -7.72 -16.69
N PRO A 228 0.94 -6.69 -17.52
CA PRO A 228 0.77 -5.30 -17.10
C PRO A 228 -0.66 -5.11 -16.58
N PRO A 229 -0.87 -4.27 -15.54
CA PRO A 229 -2.20 -3.93 -15.06
C PRO A 229 -3.13 -3.56 -16.23
N PRO A 230 -4.43 -3.90 -16.19
CA PRO A 230 -5.36 -3.53 -17.24
C PRO A 230 -5.42 -2.02 -17.43
N GLU A 231 -5.74 -1.58 -18.65
CA GLU A 231 -5.85 -0.16 -18.96
C GLU A 231 -7.02 0.47 -18.20
N GLN A 232 -6.72 1.45 -17.34
CA GLN A 232 -7.75 2.21 -16.66
C GLN A 232 -8.37 3.18 -17.66
N PRO A 233 -9.72 3.31 -17.70
CA PRO A 233 -10.36 4.27 -18.59
C PRO A 233 -9.90 5.68 -18.24
N LEU A 234 -9.62 6.49 -19.27
CA LEU A 234 -9.29 7.89 -19.08
C LEU A 234 -10.42 8.60 -18.33
N PRO A 235 -10.12 9.57 -17.44
CA PRO A 235 -11.15 10.32 -16.74
C PRO A 235 -12.06 11.08 -17.71
N ASP A 236 -13.38 11.04 -17.48
CA ASP A 236 -14.36 11.81 -18.25
C ASP A 236 -15.17 12.75 -17.33
N PRO A 237 -15.06 14.08 -17.47
CA PRO A 237 -14.24 14.80 -18.47
C PRO A 237 -12.75 14.78 -18.16
N LEU A 238 -11.93 14.85 -19.22
CA LEU A 238 -10.46 14.94 -19.08
C LEU A 238 -10.05 16.13 -18.21
N PRO A 239 -9.11 15.96 -17.26
CA PRO A 239 -8.68 17.05 -16.38
C PRO A 239 -8.16 18.26 -17.16
N PRO A 240 -8.37 19.49 -16.66
CA PRO A 240 -7.86 20.68 -17.31
C PRO A 240 -6.33 20.63 -17.37
N ARG A 241 -5.76 21.08 -18.50
CA ARG A 241 -4.30 21.12 -18.77
C ARG A 241 -3.61 19.78 -18.94
N ALA A 242 -4.30 18.65 -18.69
CA ALA A 242 -3.81 17.35 -19.09
C ALA A 242 -3.80 17.28 -20.63
N PHE A 243 -2.69 16.87 -21.22
CA PHE A 243 -2.53 16.83 -22.68
C PHE A 243 -2.00 15.51 -23.21
N ALA A 244 -1.37 14.70 -22.36
CA ALA A 244 -0.84 13.40 -22.76
C ALA A 244 -0.99 12.36 -21.66
N HIS A 245 -0.80 11.11 -22.04
CA HIS A 245 -0.84 9.93 -21.22
C HIS A 245 0.44 9.12 -21.47
N ILE A 246 1.12 8.72 -20.40
CA ILE A 246 2.31 7.88 -20.43
C ILE A 246 1.93 6.56 -19.77
N ARG A 247 2.05 5.49 -20.56
CA ARG A 247 1.89 4.11 -20.12
C ARG A 247 2.90 3.25 -20.89
N PRO A 248 3.87 2.62 -20.22
CA PRO A 248 4.76 1.65 -20.85
C PRO A 248 3.98 0.44 -21.41
N GLU A 249 4.54 -0.21 -22.43
CA GLU A 249 3.99 -1.47 -22.95
C GLU A 249 4.23 -2.64 -21.97
N ASP A 250 5.31 -2.57 -21.20
CA ASP A 250 5.70 -3.58 -20.22
C ASP A 250 6.31 -2.93 -18.97
N TRP A 251 6.46 -3.72 -17.92
CA TRP A 251 7.11 -3.35 -16.67
C TRP A 251 8.53 -2.83 -16.90
N LEU A 252 8.84 -1.70 -16.26
CA LEU A 252 10.16 -1.09 -16.31
C LEU A 252 11.03 -1.64 -15.18
N PRO A 253 12.30 -2.02 -15.44
CA PRO A 253 13.20 -2.45 -14.38
C PRO A 253 13.49 -1.29 -13.41
N ALA A 254 13.53 -1.61 -12.12
CA ALA A 254 13.82 -0.67 -11.06
C ALA A 254 15.03 -1.13 -10.23
N LEU A 255 15.77 -0.15 -9.72
CA LEU A 255 16.86 -0.33 -8.78
C LEU A 255 16.41 0.20 -7.42
N SER A 256 16.68 -0.56 -6.37
CA SER A 256 16.34 -0.21 -4.99
C SER A 256 17.59 -0.16 -4.13
N GLU A 257 17.76 0.92 -3.39
CA GLU A 257 18.84 1.11 -2.43
C GLU A 257 18.27 1.45 -1.06
N LYS A 258 18.74 0.77 -0.01
CA LYS A 258 18.31 1.06 1.36
C LYS A 258 18.91 2.40 1.78
N VAL A 259 18.06 3.28 2.32
CA VAL A 259 18.46 4.59 2.81
C VAL A 259 17.91 4.83 4.20
N ASP A 260 18.51 5.77 4.93
CA ASP A 260 17.96 6.20 6.21
C ASP A 260 16.66 6.97 5.99
N GLY A 261 15.60 6.49 6.62
CA GLY A 261 14.29 7.11 6.59
C GLY A 261 14.13 8.22 7.62
N PRO A 262 13.03 8.97 7.56
CA PRO A 262 12.60 9.86 8.65
C PRO A 262 12.50 9.09 9.98
N GLU A 263 12.81 9.74 11.11
CA GLU A 263 12.76 9.11 12.45
C GLU A 263 11.35 8.60 12.83
N ASP A 264 10.30 9.17 12.24
CA ASP A 264 8.90 8.83 12.50
C ASP A 264 8.33 7.76 11.55
N ALA A 265 9.17 7.17 10.69
CA ALA A 265 8.78 6.20 9.68
C ALA A 265 9.30 4.77 9.96
N GLY A 266 8.79 3.82 9.18
CA GLY A 266 9.37 2.48 9.08
C GLY A 266 10.61 2.47 8.17
N SER A 267 10.89 1.31 7.57
CA SER A 267 12.00 1.19 6.62
C SER A 267 11.82 2.08 5.39
N ALA A 268 12.93 2.65 4.91
CA ALA A 268 12.95 3.50 3.72
C ALA A 268 13.90 2.97 2.65
N VAL A 269 13.51 3.16 1.39
CA VAL A 269 14.24 2.66 0.21
C VAL A 269 14.15 3.72 -0.89
N ALA A 270 15.28 4.09 -1.46
CA ALA A 270 15.34 4.88 -2.67
C ALA A 270 15.15 3.97 -3.89
N VAL A 271 14.14 4.27 -4.70
CA VAL A 271 13.81 3.53 -5.92
C VAL A 271 14.10 4.41 -7.13
N SER A 272 14.82 3.85 -8.10
CA SER A 272 15.07 4.51 -9.39
C SER A 272 14.71 3.60 -10.56
N ALA A 273 14.10 4.16 -11.59
CA ALA A 273 13.70 3.42 -12.79
C ALA A 273 14.01 4.25 -14.04
N HIS A 274 14.60 3.61 -15.05
CA HIS A 274 14.87 4.23 -16.33
C HIS A 274 13.70 4.01 -17.27
N ILE A 275 13.22 5.10 -17.87
CA ILE A 275 12.17 5.12 -18.88
C ILE A 275 12.88 5.34 -20.21
N ASP A 276 12.81 4.34 -21.09
CA ASP A 276 13.39 4.38 -22.43
C ASP A 276 12.30 4.36 -23.48
N ASP A 277 12.30 5.40 -24.33
CA ASP A 277 11.40 5.56 -25.47
C ASP A 277 9.92 5.16 -25.23
N VAL A 278 9.39 5.46 -24.03
CA VAL A 278 8.01 5.10 -23.69
C VAL A 278 7.03 5.99 -24.47
N PRO A 279 5.99 5.41 -25.08
CA PRO A 279 5.00 6.19 -25.83
C PRO A 279 4.37 7.31 -25.00
N LEU A 280 4.37 8.51 -25.56
CA LEU A 280 3.66 9.67 -25.05
C LEU A 280 2.42 9.89 -25.93
N GLN A 281 1.29 9.35 -25.50
CA GLN A 281 0.03 9.43 -26.25
C GLN A 281 -0.65 10.77 -25.98
N VAL A 282 -0.92 11.55 -27.03
CA VAL A 282 -1.69 12.79 -26.91
C VAL A 282 -3.15 12.45 -26.64
N LEU A 283 -3.74 13.10 -25.63
CA LEU A 283 -5.13 12.87 -25.25
C LEU A 283 -6.08 13.40 -26.35
N PRO A 284 -7.23 12.74 -26.59
CA PRO A 284 -8.19 13.17 -27.61
C PRO A 284 -8.65 14.62 -27.39
N GLY A 285 -8.55 15.46 -28.42
CA GLY A 285 -8.99 16.86 -28.36
C GLY A 285 -8.06 17.79 -27.57
N ARG A 286 -6.86 17.32 -27.19
CA ARG A 286 -5.85 18.09 -26.44
C ARG A 286 -4.61 18.45 -27.28
N GLU A 287 -4.74 18.43 -28.61
CA GLU A 287 -3.64 18.73 -29.54
C GLU A 287 -3.15 20.16 -29.38
N ARG A 288 -4.03 21.10 -29.00
CA ARG A 288 -3.69 22.50 -28.73
C ARG A 288 -2.81 22.62 -27.48
N GLU A 289 -3.17 21.96 -26.39
CA GLU A 289 -2.41 21.92 -25.14
C GLU A 289 -1.05 21.28 -25.36
N PHE A 290 -1.00 20.16 -26.08
CA PHE A 290 0.24 19.51 -26.47
C PHE A 290 1.14 20.43 -27.32
N SER A 291 0.59 21.07 -28.35
CA SER A 291 1.34 22.00 -29.21
C SER A 291 1.89 23.22 -28.44
N ASN A 292 1.10 23.76 -27.51
CA ASN A 292 1.54 24.83 -26.62
C ASN A 292 2.70 24.37 -25.72
N PHE A 293 2.61 23.15 -25.18
CA PHE A 293 3.66 22.57 -24.36
C PHE A 293 4.96 22.37 -25.14
N VAL A 294 4.90 21.73 -26.32
CA VAL A 294 6.08 21.52 -27.18
C VAL A 294 6.71 22.85 -27.60
N SER A 295 5.87 23.86 -27.91
CA SER A 295 6.36 25.20 -28.23
C SER A 295 7.14 25.82 -27.06
N LYS A 296 6.71 25.61 -25.81
CA LYS A 296 7.47 26.04 -24.61
C LYS A 296 8.77 25.26 -24.44
N VAL A 297 8.79 23.96 -24.76
CA VAL A 297 10.01 23.13 -24.70
C VAL A 297 11.06 23.61 -25.70
N ILE A 298 10.65 23.94 -26.93
CA ILE A 298 11.57 24.31 -28.03
C ILE A 298 11.96 25.79 -27.96
N PHE A 299 10.99 26.69 -27.75
CA PHE A 299 11.19 28.14 -27.85
C PHE A 299 11.28 28.86 -26.50
N GLY A 300 10.98 28.17 -25.39
CA GLY A 300 11.02 28.76 -24.05
C GLY A 300 12.45 28.91 -23.53
N THR A 301 12.81 30.11 -23.07
CA THR A 301 14.12 30.40 -22.47
C THR A 301 14.39 29.63 -21.17
N GLN A 302 13.33 29.12 -20.55
CA GLN A 302 13.35 28.44 -19.25
C GLN A 302 13.02 26.94 -19.33
N GLY A 303 12.75 26.40 -20.52
CA GLY A 303 12.09 25.11 -20.71
C GLY A 303 10.61 25.14 -20.31
N ALA A 304 9.94 23.98 -20.39
CA ALA A 304 8.54 23.80 -19.98
C ALA A 304 8.46 22.98 -18.69
N LEU A 305 7.58 23.38 -17.76
CA LEU A 305 7.26 22.59 -16.57
C LEU A 305 6.13 21.63 -16.93
N ALA A 306 6.35 20.33 -16.70
CA ALA A 306 5.33 19.29 -16.83
C ALA A 306 4.97 18.76 -15.44
N GLY A 307 3.67 18.69 -15.16
CA GLY A 307 3.13 17.94 -14.03
C GLY A 307 2.81 16.51 -14.48
N VAL A 308 2.99 15.55 -13.59
CA VAL A 308 2.66 14.14 -13.83
C VAL A 308 1.79 13.66 -12.68
N GLN A 309 0.62 13.09 -12.98
CA GLN A 309 -0.30 12.57 -11.97
C GLN A 309 -0.96 11.28 -12.46
N GLY A 310 -1.08 10.29 -11.59
CA GLY A 310 -1.79 9.06 -11.90
C GLY A 310 -1.61 8.00 -10.84
N VAL A 311 -1.56 6.75 -11.28
CA VAL A 311 -1.32 5.59 -10.42
C VAL A 311 -0.11 4.82 -10.93
N ALA A 312 0.54 4.09 -10.03
CA ALA A 312 1.62 3.20 -10.37
C ALA A 312 1.36 1.81 -9.77
N ALA A 313 1.88 0.79 -10.46
CA ALA A 313 2.07 -0.53 -9.88
C ALA A 313 3.56 -0.79 -9.69
N VAL A 314 3.91 -1.54 -8.65
CA VAL A 314 5.28 -1.88 -8.29
C VAL A 314 5.36 -3.37 -7.96
N ALA A 315 6.31 -4.07 -8.58
CA ALA A 315 6.68 -5.42 -8.21
C ALA A 315 7.76 -5.35 -7.11
N VAL A 316 7.46 -5.93 -5.96
CA VAL A 316 8.23 -5.78 -4.74
C VAL A 316 8.61 -7.15 -4.18
N ARG A 317 9.87 -7.32 -3.82
CA ARG A 317 10.34 -8.41 -2.97
C ARG A 317 10.47 -7.90 -1.54
N VAL A 318 9.84 -8.59 -0.60
CA VAL A 318 9.98 -8.27 0.84
C VAL A 318 10.87 -9.32 1.47
N ASN A 319 11.93 -8.86 2.14
CA ASN A 319 12.87 -9.73 2.82
C ASN A 319 12.15 -10.48 3.95
N GLY A 320 12.35 -11.79 3.98
CA GLY A 320 11.75 -12.66 4.98
C GLY A 320 10.25 -12.95 4.83
N LEU A 321 9.64 -12.64 3.68
CA LEU A 321 8.37 -13.27 3.31
C LEU A 321 8.62 -14.68 2.76
N PRO A 322 8.27 -15.75 3.50
CA PRO A 322 8.52 -17.12 3.07
C PRO A 322 7.47 -17.57 2.06
N PHE A 323 7.73 -17.41 0.75
CA PHE A 323 6.90 -18.07 -0.27
C PHE A 323 7.33 -19.53 -0.40
N ALA A 324 6.36 -20.45 -0.39
CA ALA A 324 6.59 -21.91 -0.32
C ALA A 324 7.52 -22.49 -1.41
N ASN A 325 7.76 -21.75 -2.50
CA ASN A 325 8.57 -22.21 -3.63
C ASN A 325 10.06 -21.80 -3.56
N GLY A 326 10.51 -21.14 -2.49
CA GLY A 326 11.94 -20.90 -2.19
C GLY A 326 12.67 -19.91 -3.12
N HIS A 327 12.13 -19.61 -4.30
CA HIS A 327 12.66 -18.65 -5.25
C HIS A 327 11.49 -17.86 -5.86
N ASP A 328 11.61 -16.53 -5.87
CA ASP A 328 10.71 -15.58 -6.56
C ASP A 328 9.32 -15.33 -5.95
N GLY A 329 9.34 -14.80 -4.72
CA GLY A 329 8.18 -14.16 -4.11
C GLY A 329 8.12 -12.66 -4.41
N GLU A 330 7.90 -12.28 -5.68
CA GLU A 330 7.55 -10.90 -6.00
C GLU A 330 6.05 -10.69 -5.73
N MET A 331 5.73 -9.67 -4.95
CA MET A 331 4.38 -9.19 -4.69
C MET A 331 4.13 -7.94 -5.53
N GLU A 332 3.03 -7.92 -6.25
CA GLU A 332 2.61 -6.74 -7.02
C GLU A 332 1.69 -5.88 -6.13
N LEU A 333 2.09 -4.62 -5.96
CA LEU A 333 1.31 -3.57 -5.32
C LEU A 333 0.77 -2.64 -6.41
N THR A 334 -0.54 -2.56 -6.55
CA THR A 334 -1.20 -1.72 -7.57
C THR A 334 -1.91 -0.53 -6.92
N GLY A 335 -2.29 0.46 -7.73
CA GLY A 335 -3.06 1.62 -7.26
C GLY A 335 -2.28 2.59 -6.38
N LEU A 336 -0.95 2.59 -6.46
CA LEU A 336 -0.13 3.52 -5.69
C LEU A 336 -0.25 4.92 -6.30
N PRO A 337 -0.72 5.94 -5.55
CA PRO A 337 -0.85 7.28 -6.08
C PRO A 337 0.53 7.83 -6.47
N PHE A 338 0.61 8.41 -7.66
CA PHE A 338 1.85 8.98 -8.19
C PHE A 338 1.60 10.44 -8.57
N GLU A 339 2.40 11.35 -8.02
CA GLU A 339 2.42 12.76 -8.38
C GLU A 339 3.86 13.26 -8.46
N GLY A 340 4.17 14.05 -9.47
CA GLY A 340 5.50 14.65 -9.64
C GLY A 340 5.47 15.84 -10.59
N SER A 341 6.58 16.57 -10.63
CA SER A 341 6.79 17.62 -11.63
C SER A 341 8.21 17.62 -12.14
N VAL A 342 8.38 17.95 -13.42
CA VAL A 342 9.68 17.94 -14.11
C VAL A 342 9.77 19.08 -15.10
N ARG A 343 10.96 19.68 -15.23
CA ARG A 343 11.22 20.73 -16.21
C ARG A 343 11.95 20.13 -17.43
N ILE A 344 11.34 20.26 -18.62
CA ILE A 344 11.79 19.69 -19.89
C ILE A 344 12.35 20.80 -20.79
N GLY A 345 13.44 20.53 -21.52
CA GLY A 345 14.01 21.45 -22.52
C GLY A 345 15.25 22.23 -22.09
N LYS A 346 15.77 22.03 -20.88
CA LYS A 346 17.07 22.58 -20.46
C LYS A 346 17.99 21.44 -20.01
N LYS A 347 19.19 21.32 -20.60
CA LYS A 347 20.28 20.54 -20.01
C LYS A 347 20.54 21.12 -18.61
N SER A 348 20.16 20.40 -17.55
CA SER A 348 20.55 20.75 -16.19
C SER A 348 22.06 20.52 -16.08
N MET A 349 22.85 21.56 -16.40
CA MET A 349 24.19 21.71 -15.83
C MET A 349 24.01 22.10 -14.37
N TRP A 350 23.89 21.11 -13.48
CA TRP A 350 24.23 21.29 -12.08
C TRP A 350 25.39 20.33 -11.78
N PRO A 351 26.51 20.81 -11.23
CA PRO A 351 27.62 19.98 -10.84
C PRO A 351 27.23 19.18 -9.58
N LEU A 352 27.58 17.89 -9.57
CA LEU A 352 27.63 17.11 -8.33
C LEU A 352 28.58 17.83 -7.35
N PRO A 353 28.19 18.08 -6.09
CA PRO A 353 29.21 18.16 -5.06
C PRO A 353 29.80 16.75 -4.90
N MET A 354 31.06 16.61 -5.29
CA MET A 354 31.93 15.62 -4.68
C MET A 354 32.15 16.09 -3.25
N ASP A 355 31.74 15.28 -2.28
CA ASP A 355 32.49 15.01 -1.05
C ASP A 355 32.13 13.61 -0.56
#